data_AF-A0A6L4Y767-F1
#
_entry.id   AF-A0A6L4Y767-F1
#
_cell.length_a   1.000
_cell.length_b   1.000
_cell.length_c   1.000
_cell.angle_alpha   90.00
_cell.angle_beta   90.00
_cell.angle_gamma   90.00
#
_symmetry.space_group_name_H-M   'P 1'
#
loop_
_entity.id
_entity.type
_entity.pdbx_description
1 polymer ?
#
loop_
_entity_poly.entity_id
_entity_poly.type
_entity_poly.pdbx_seq_one_letter_code
_entity_poly.pdbx_strand_id
1 'polypeptide(L)'
;CPNGYQSENATFKPDSIKKIGKISLSEENLDRFIDMDQYNLFGNKGKAVSEDVIDSVENSLTLIKVTDFQVNRKDSDGQLRIDFVFNHNRYDLPITDIDFIQRYNENETLLKNTNCLYLAISLGIFHNGWHSKLIAGVLYF
;
A
#
# COMPACT_ATOMS: atom_id res chain seq x y z
N CYS A 1 18.71 12.09 0.48
CA CYS A 1 18.12 11.02 1.29
C CYS A 1 19.19 10.49 2.24
N PRO A 2 18.83 9.97 3.43
CA PRO A 2 19.76 9.18 4.23
C PRO A 2 20.36 8.06 3.38
N ASN A 3 21.63 7.69 3.62
CA ASN A 3 22.29 6.62 2.87
C ASN A 3 21.49 5.31 2.99
N GLY A 4 21.24 4.65 1.85
CA GLY A 4 20.50 3.37 1.80
C GLY A 4 18.99 3.49 1.66
N TYR A 5 18.41 4.66 1.94
CA TYR A 5 16.96 4.86 1.87
C TYR A 5 16.50 5.32 0.48
N GLN A 6 15.31 4.89 0.10
CA GLN A 6 14.71 5.14 -1.21
C GLN A 6 14.45 6.63 -1.45
N SER A 7 14.46 7.05 -2.72
CA SER A 7 14.47 8.46 -3.12
C SER A 7 13.25 9.27 -2.66
N GLU A 8 12.12 8.60 -2.47
CA GLU A 8 10.86 9.13 -1.97
C GLU A 8 10.87 9.42 -0.47
N ASN A 9 11.82 8.85 0.29
CA ASN A 9 12.00 9.10 1.72
C ASN A 9 12.73 10.42 1.94
N ALA A 10 12.03 11.52 1.65
CA ALA A 10 12.55 12.88 1.73
C ALA A 10 11.58 13.82 2.47
N THR A 11 12.13 14.84 3.12
CA THR A 11 11.35 15.96 3.65
C THR A 11 11.17 17.00 2.55
N PHE A 12 9.93 17.41 2.31
CA PHE A 12 9.62 18.48 1.37
C PHE A 12 9.42 19.80 2.12
N LYS A 13 9.79 20.91 1.48
CA LYS A 13 9.34 22.23 1.95
C LYS A 13 7.83 22.32 1.64
N PRO A 14 6.94 22.58 2.60
CA PRO A 14 5.49 22.58 2.34
C PRO A 14 5.08 23.42 1.12
N ASP A 15 5.64 24.62 0.99
CA ASP A 15 5.33 25.54 -0.12
C ASP A 15 5.99 25.18 -1.46
N SER A 16 6.84 24.13 -1.48
CA SER A 16 7.48 23.66 -2.72
C SER A 16 6.62 22.68 -3.52
N ILE A 17 5.58 22.11 -2.90
CA ILE A 17 4.69 21.16 -3.57
C ILE A 17 3.72 21.95 -4.46
N LYS A 18 3.80 21.70 -5.76
CA LYS A 18 2.90 22.33 -6.75
C LYS A 18 2.04 21.26 -7.40
N LYS A 19 0.73 21.51 -7.42
CA LYS A 19 -0.20 20.71 -8.20
C LYS A 19 0.00 21.01 -9.69
N ILE A 20 0.54 20.05 -10.43
CA ILE A 20 0.77 20.18 -11.89
C ILE A 20 -0.40 19.68 -12.74
N GLY A 21 -1.40 19.04 -12.12
CA GLY A 21 -2.56 18.51 -12.84
C GLY A 21 -3.59 17.88 -11.92
N LYS A 22 -4.66 17.35 -12.52
CA LYS A 22 -5.67 16.53 -11.87
C LYS A 22 -5.96 15.34 -12.79
N ILE A 23 -5.93 14.15 -12.22
CA ILE A 23 -6.38 12.93 -12.92
C ILE A 23 -7.77 12.55 -12.41
N SER A 24 -8.63 12.04 -13.28
CA SER A 24 -9.88 11.40 -12.86
C SER A 24 -9.57 10.01 -12.31
N LEU A 25 -10.34 9.59 -11.30
CA LEU A 25 -10.24 8.24 -10.76
C LEU A 25 -10.90 7.28 -11.75
N SER A 26 -10.09 6.53 -12.51
CA SER A 26 -10.53 5.53 -13.49
C SER A 26 -9.45 4.46 -13.66
N GLU A 27 -9.83 3.25 -14.09
CA GLU A 27 -8.87 2.17 -14.36
C GLU A 27 -7.78 2.60 -15.33
N GLU A 28 -8.16 3.17 -16.48
CA GLU A 28 -7.21 3.63 -17.50
C GLU A 28 -6.14 4.59 -16.96
N ASN A 29 -6.50 5.46 -16.01
CA ASN A 29 -5.54 6.39 -15.43
C ASN A 29 -4.66 5.71 -14.37
N LEU A 30 -5.24 4.85 -13.52
CA LEU A 30 -4.52 4.22 -12.42
C LEU A 30 -3.60 3.09 -12.89
N ASP A 31 -3.99 2.34 -13.91
CA ASP A 31 -3.18 1.27 -14.54
C ASP A 31 -1.85 1.80 -15.10
N ARG A 32 -1.70 3.12 -15.29
CA ARG A 32 -0.44 3.75 -15.73
C ARG A 32 0.55 3.98 -14.60
N PHE A 33 0.12 3.85 -13.34
CA PHE A 33 0.93 4.09 -12.15
C PHE A 33 1.20 2.82 -11.34
N ILE A 34 0.58 1.69 -11.72
CA ILE A 34 0.80 0.42 -11.01
C ILE A 34 2.17 -0.15 -11.34
N ASP A 35 2.75 -0.83 -10.36
CA ASP A 35 3.97 -1.62 -10.53
C ASP A 35 3.62 -3.10 -10.41
N MET A 36 3.51 -3.77 -11.56
CA MET A 36 3.17 -5.20 -11.66
C MET A 36 4.40 -6.06 -11.97
N ASP A 37 5.55 -5.46 -12.24
CA ASP A 37 6.76 -6.16 -12.66
C ASP A 37 7.46 -6.83 -11.45
N GLN A 38 7.16 -6.38 -10.23
CA GLN A 38 7.70 -6.99 -9.01
C GLN A 38 7.11 -8.38 -8.76
N TYR A 39 7.93 -9.43 -8.78
CA TYR A 39 7.46 -10.78 -8.42
C TYR A 39 6.94 -10.87 -6.96
N ASN A 40 7.58 -10.14 -6.05
CA ASN A 40 7.21 -10.03 -4.65
C ASN A 40 7.16 -8.55 -4.25
N LEU A 41 6.19 -8.16 -3.40
CA LEU A 41 6.19 -6.82 -2.81
C LEU A 41 7.49 -6.56 -2.03
N PHE A 42 8.27 -5.59 -2.48
CA PHE A 42 9.56 -5.20 -1.87
C PHE A 42 10.53 -6.38 -1.69
N GLY A 43 10.60 -7.25 -2.69
CA GLY A 43 11.60 -8.32 -2.77
C GLY A 43 11.27 -9.60 -1.97
N ASN A 44 10.24 -9.63 -1.12
CA ASN A 44 9.89 -10.84 -0.36
C ASN A 44 8.37 -11.07 -0.17
N LYS A 45 7.98 -12.29 0.24
CA LYS A 45 6.57 -12.67 0.51
C LYS A 45 6.09 -12.30 1.92
N GLY A 46 7.00 -11.94 2.81
CA GLY A 46 6.71 -11.67 4.21
C GLY A 46 5.90 -10.39 4.42
N LYS A 47 5.39 -10.22 5.65
CA LYS A 47 4.69 -9.01 6.10
C LYS A 47 5.64 -7.83 6.37
N ALA A 48 6.95 -8.05 6.29
CA ALA A 48 7.96 -7.04 6.55
C ALA A 48 9.24 -7.32 5.74
N VAL A 49 10.09 -6.32 5.65
CA VAL A 49 11.44 -6.38 5.09
C VAL A 49 12.43 -6.16 6.24
N SER A 50 13.50 -6.94 6.30
CA SER A 50 14.54 -6.74 7.32
C SER A 50 15.37 -5.50 6.98
N GLU A 51 15.86 -4.79 8.00
CA GLU A 51 16.81 -3.68 7.82
C GLU A 51 18.03 -4.09 6.99
N ASP A 52 18.52 -5.33 7.13
CA ASP A 52 19.70 -5.83 6.42
C ASP A 52 19.56 -5.83 4.89
N VAL A 53 18.33 -5.76 4.37
CA VAL A 53 18.06 -5.81 2.93
C VAL A 53 17.40 -4.53 2.41
N ILE A 54 17.21 -3.50 3.24
CA ILE A 54 16.51 -2.27 2.85
C ILE A 54 17.23 -1.53 1.72
N ASP A 55 18.57 -1.58 1.72
CA ASP A 55 19.43 -0.97 0.70
C ASP A 55 19.26 -1.63 -0.68
N SER A 56 18.74 -2.86 -0.72
CA SER A 56 18.45 -3.59 -1.97
C SER A 56 17.02 -3.36 -2.48
N VAL A 57 16.17 -2.69 -1.70
CA VAL A 57 14.80 -2.39 -2.09
C VAL A 57 14.78 -1.08 -2.87
N GLU A 58 14.38 -1.15 -4.13
CA GLU A 58 14.38 0.01 -5.05
C GLU A 58 13.38 1.10 -4.64
N ASN A 59 12.23 0.68 -4.11
CA ASN A 59 11.14 1.55 -3.71
C ASN A 59 10.49 1.09 -2.38
N SER A 60 10.11 2.04 -1.55
CA SER A 60 9.39 1.92 -0.29
C SER A 60 7.90 2.23 -0.41
N LEU A 61 7.45 2.68 -1.59
CA LEU A 61 6.05 2.91 -1.93
C LEU A 61 5.76 2.34 -3.31
N THR A 62 4.66 1.61 -3.44
CA THR A 62 4.18 1.09 -4.72
C THR A 62 2.66 1.14 -4.80
N LEU A 63 2.12 1.32 -5.99
CA LEU A 63 0.70 1.14 -6.28
C LEU A 63 0.54 -0.20 -6.99
N ILE A 64 -0.38 -1.05 -6.52
CA ILE A 64 -0.70 -2.32 -7.16
C ILE A 64 -2.19 -2.41 -7.44
N LYS A 65 -2.57 -3.22 -8.44
CA LYS A 65 -3.96 -3.59 -8.70
C LYS A 65 -4.21 -5.01 -8.19
N VAL A 66 -5.29 -5.21 -7.44
CA VAL A 66 -5.70 -6.52 -6.94
C VAL A 66 -7.17 -6.78 -7.27
N THR A 67 -7.47 -8.00 -7.69
CA THR A 67 -8.83 -8.43 -8.04
C THR A 67 -9.37 -9.52 -7.11
N ASP A 68 -8.47 -10.24 -6.43
CA ASP A 68 -8.80 -11.23 -5.41
C ASP A 68 -8.40 -10.64 -4.05
N PHE A 69 -9.41 -10.22 -3.28
CA PHE A 69 -9.22 -9.57 -2.00
C PHE A 69 -10.39 -9.79 -1.04
N GLN A 70 -10.11 -9.69 0.25
CA GLN A 70 -11.09 -9.71 1.33
C GLN A 70 -10.66 -8.73 2.43
N VAL A 71 -11.57 -7.85 2.83
CA VAL A 71 -11.38 -7.00 4.02
C VAL A 71 -11.76 -7.80 5.26
N ASN A 72 -10.86 -7.85 6.23
CA ASN A 72 -11.04 -8.56 7.49
C ASN A 72 -10.71 -7.64 8.67
N ARG A 73 -11.29 -7.92 9.84
CA ARG A 73 -10.87 -7.33 11.12
C ARG A 73 -10.07 -8.37 11.90
N LYS A 74 -8.99 -7.92 12.52
CA LYS A 74 -8.24 -8.75 13.45
C LYS A 74 -8.97 -8.82 14.79
N ASP A 75 -9.20 -10.03 15.29
CA ASP A 75 -10.00 -10.26 16.52
C ASP A 75 -9.45 -9.56 17.76
N SER A 76 -8.13 -9.37 17.85
CA SER A 76 -7.47 -8.87 19.06
C SER A 76 -7.66 -7.36 19.30
N ASP A 77 -7.60 -6.56 18.23
CA ASP A 77 -7.52 -5.09 18.30
C ASP A 77 -8.49 -4.40 17.33
N GLY A 78 -9.28 -5.16 16.57
CA GLY A 78 -10.21 -4.65 15.58
C GLY A 78 -9.55 -4.02 14.35
N GLN A 79 -8.21 -4.15 14.20
CA GLN A 79 -7.47 -3.56 13.09
C GLN A 79 -8.01 -4.10 11.76
N LEU A 80 -8.36 -3.19 10.85
CA LEU A 80 -8.74 -3.53 9.49
C LEU A 80 -7.51 -3.97 8.69
N ARG A 81 -7.69 -5.04 7.91
CA ARG A 81 -6.67 -5.68 7.09
C ARG A 81 -7.28 -6.06 5.76
N ILE A 82 -6.46 -6.10 4.72
CA ILE A 82 -6.85 -6.70 3.44
C ILE A 82 -5.99 -7.94 3.24
N ASP A 83 -6.68 -9.06 3.09
CA ASP A 83 -6.12 -10.29 2.53
C ASP A 83 -6.28 -10.21 1.01
N PHE A 84 -5.20 -10.41 0.24
CA PHE A 84 -5.24 -10.28 -1.22
C PHE A 84 -4.18 -11.15 -1.91
N VAL A 85 -4.36 -11.39 -3.20
CA VAL A 85 -3.37 -12.07 -4.05
C VAL A 85 -2.66 -11.06 -4.96
N PHE A 86 -1.34 -11.09 -4.94
CA PHE A 86 -0.47 -10.35 -5.85
C PHE A 86 0.62 -11.27 -6.39
N ASN A 87 0.72 -11.39 -7.72
CA ASN A 87 1.69 -12.26 -8.40
C ASN A 87 1.79 -13.68 -7.82
N HIS A 88 0.63 -14.33 -7.63
CA HIS A 88 0.47 -15.69 -7.06
C HIS A 88 0.87 -15.83 -5.59
N ASN A 89 1.14 -14.72 -4.90
CA ASN A 89 1.43 -14.69 -3.48
C ASN A 89 0.25 -14.10 -2.71
N ARG A 90 -0.13 -14.76 -1.61
CA ARG A 90 -1.17 -14.26 -0.71
C ARG A 90 -0.53 -13.37 0.34
N TYR A 91 -1.08 -12.18 0.50
CA TYR A 91 -0.67 -11.19 1.49
C TYR A 91 -1.85 -10.89 2.39
N ASP A 92 -1.54 -10.60 3.65
CA ASP A 92 -2.49 -10.10 4.64
C ASP A 92 -1.81 -8.92 5.33
N LEU A 93 -2.20 -7.70 4.96
CA LEU A 93 -1.56 -6.46 5.39
C LEU A 93 -2.55 -5.54 6.13
N PRO A 94 -2.10 -4.82 7.17
CA PRO A 94 -2.93 -3.86 7.87
C PRO A 94 -3.19 -2.61 7.03
N ILE A 95 -4.39 -2.06 7.16
CA ILE A 95 -4.77 -0.78 6.56
C ILE A 95 -4.40 0.36 7.50
N THR A 96 -3.75 1.39 6.98
CA THR A 96 -3.43 2.62 7.71
C THR A 96 -4.04 3.87 7.06
N ASP A 97 -4.81 3.71 5.99
CA ASP A 97 -5.62 4.75 5.35
C ASP A 97 -6.79 5.14 6.27
N ILE A 98 -6.65 6.26 6.99
CA ILE A 98 -7.63 6.73 7.97
C ILE A 98 -8.99 7.01 7.32
N ASP A 99 -9.00 7.59 6.12
CA ASP A 99 -10.24 7.97 5.43
C ASP A 99 -11.00 6.71 4.99
N PHE A 100 -10.29 5.72 4.44
CA PHE A 100 -10.89 4.43 4.11
C PHE A 100 -11.44 3.73 5.36
N ILE A 101 -10.65 3.67 6.44
CA ILE A 101 -11.04 3.03 7.70
C ILE A 101 -12.35 3.63 8.23
N GLN A 102 -12.46 4.97 8.25
CA GLN A 102 -13.66 5.66 8.71
C GLN A 102 -14.87 5.28 7.85
N ARG A 103 -14.75 5.40 6.52
CA ARG A 103 -15.84 5.09 5.59
C ARG A 103 -16.27 3.63 5.64
N TYR A 104 -15.33 2.70 5.81
CA TYR A 104 -15.64 1.28 5.92
C TYR A 104 -16.32 0.95 7.26
N ASN A 105 -15.91 1.59 8.36
CA ASN A 105 -16.58 1.44 9.65
C ASN A 105 -18.03 1.95 9.62
N GLU A 106 -18.31 2.99 8.84
CA GLU A 106 -19.67 3.52 8.64
C GLU A 106 -20.52 2.60 7.74
N ASN A 107 -19.90 1.91 6.78
CA ASN A 107 -20.58 1.04 5.84
C ASN A 107 -19.68 -0.14 5.42
N GLU A 108 -19.85 -1.31 6.04
CA GLU A 108 -19.07 -2.50 5.69
C GLU A 108 -19.40 -3.08 4.30
N THR A 109 -20.47 -2.59 3.64
CA THR A 109 -20.80 -2.97 2.25
C THR A 109 -20.13 -2.06 1.20
N LEU A 110 -19.24 -1.15 1.63
CA LEU A 110 -18.56 -0.16 0.78
C LEU A 110 -17.95 -0.75 -0.49
N LEU A 111 -17.43 -1.97 -0.41
CA LEU A 111 -16.74 -2.66 -1.51
C LEU A 111 -17.56 -3.76 -2.18
N LYS A 112 -18.86 -3.90 -1.85
CA LYS A 112 -19.69 -5.04 -2.30
C LYS A 112 -19.76 -5.21 -3.83
N ASN A 113 -19.66 -4.10 -4.58
CA ASN A 113 -19.73 -4.10 -6.04
C ASN A 113 -18.38 -3.74 -6.69
N THR A 114 -17.31 -3.75 -5.91
CA THR A 114 -15.97 -3.37 -6.36
C THR A 114 -15.23 -4.62 -6.84
N ASN A 115 -14.88 -4.66 -8.12
CA ASN A 115 -14.21 -5.82 -8.74
C ASN A 115 -12.68 -5.78 -8.59
N CYS A 116 -12.11 -4.60 -8.35
CA CYS A 116 -10.68 -4.45 -8.12
C CYS A 116 -10.39 -3.31 -7.15
N LEU A 117 -9.27 -3.41 -6.44
CA LEU A 117 -8.72 -2.33 -5.63
C LEU A 117 -7.38 -1.92 -6.19
N TYR A 118 -7.08 -0.63 -6.09
CA TYR A 118 -5.71 -0.15 -6.20
C TYR A 118 -5.20 0.13 -4.78
N LEU A 119 -4.15 -0.60 -4.39
CA LEU A 119 -3.58 -0.53 -3.06
C LEU A 119 -2.25 0.20 -3.14
N ALA A 120 -2.12 1.31 -2.42
CA ALA A 120 -0.83 1.92 -2.17
C ALA A 120 -0.17 1.15 -1.02
N ILE A 121 0.82 0.31 -1.34
CA ILE A 121 1.58 -0.44 -0.35
C ILE A 121 2.82 0.37 0.02
N SER A 122 3.07 0.55 1.31
CA SER A 122 4.25 1.24 1.82
C SER A 122 5.05 0.36 2.78
N LEU A 123 6.35 0.67 2.89
CA LEU A 123 7.19 0.22 4.00
C LEU A 123 7.08 1.21 5.16
N GLY A 124 6.71 0.69 6.33
CA GLY A 124 6.70 1.43 7.57
C GLY A 124 8.12 1.76 8.04
N ILE A 125 8.18 2.67 9.02
CA ILE A 125 9.42 3.01 9.70
C ILE A 125 10.07 1.78 10.34
N PHE A 126 11.39 1.81 10.47
CA PHE A 126 12.14 0.76 11.14
C PHE A 126 11.66 0.56 12.58
N HIS A 127 11.35 -0.69 12.94
CA HIS A 127 10.99 -1.07 14.29
C HIS A 127 11.42 -2.53 14.57
N ASN A 128 12.24 -2.73 15.61
CA ASN A 128 12.72 -4.04 16.06
C ASN A 128 13.36 -4.91 14.95
N GLY A 129 14.16 -4.32 14.05
CA GLY A 129 14.83 -5.06 12.96
C GLY A 129 14.06 -5.11 11.64
N TRP A 130 12.85 -4.51 11.59
CA TRP A 130 11.91 -4.71 10.49
C TRP A 130 11.25 -3.42 10.00
N HIS A 131 11.02 -3.36 8.69
CA HIS A 131 10.12 -2.43 8.01
C HIS A 131 8.83 -3.16 7.63
N SER A 132 7.74 -2.88 8.32
CA SER A 132 6.45 -3.56 8.07
C SER A 132 5.83 -3.11 6.75
N LYS A 133 5.20 -4.02 6.01
CA LYS A 133 4.39 -3.66 4.83
C LYS A 133 3.00 -3.25 5.29
N LEU A 134 2.52 -2.12 4.78
CA LEU A 134 1.27 -1.49 5.19
C LEU A 134 0.48 -1.10 3.93
N ILE A 135 -0.85 -1.09 4.04
CA ILE A 135 -1.72 -0.50 3.02
C ILE A 135 -1.97 0.95 3.43
N ALA A 136 -1.22 1.87 2.81
CA ALA A 136 -1.27 3.29 3.09
C ALA A 136 -2.41 4.03 2.38
N GLY A 137 -2.98 3.41 1.33
CA GLY A 137 -4.10 3.97 0.59
C GLY A 137 -4.93 2.88 -0.09
N VAL A 138 -6.24 3.04 -0.09
CA VAL A 138 -7.19 2.15 -0.79
C VAL A 138 -8.02 2.97 -1.78
N LEU A 139 -7.83 2.72 -3.08
CA LEU A 139 -8.59 3.39 -4.14
C LEU A 139 -9.54 2.40 -4.81
N TYR A 140 -10.78 2.84 -5.00
CA TYR A 140 -11.89 2.10 -5.59
C TYR A 140 -12.93 3.07 -6.16
N PHE A 141 -13.75 2.59 -7.09
CA PHE A 141 -14.83 3.33 -7.76
C PHE A 141 -15.93 2.38 -8.24
#